data_AF-A0A841WIG2-F1
#
_entry.id   AF-A0A841WIG2-F1
#
_cell.length_a   1.000
_cell.length_b   1.000
_cell.length_c   1.000
_cell.angle_alpha   90.00
_cell.angle_beta   90.00
_cell.angle_gamma   90.00
#
_symmetry.space_group_name_H-M   'P 1'
#
loop_
_entity.id
_entity.type
_entity.pdbx_description
1 polymer ?
#
loop_
_entity_poly.entity_id
_entity_poly.type
_entity_poly.pdbx_seq_one_letter_code
_entity_poly.pdbx_strand_id
1 'polypeptide(L)'
;MQQLDLCSGVGAGFPLAATIKRGFQLVGVSEVDAYCCDRLSKRYPNVTNYGDVRTLPGREIRKQWGEIDLITASPPCQPFSLQGKRQGAADERDCFPAVKRAIESIRPRFFCIENVPGFLNCPVQPGRTTLYIQHFLRQISRLGYDAEWLCVSSGSFGGTAGIRAKWDML
;
A
#
# COMPACT_ATOMS: atom_id res chain seq x y z
N MET A 1 10.26 12.97 -8.94
CA MET A 1 9.16 11.99 -8.95
C MET A 1 8.30 12.20 -7.72
N GLN A 2 7.02 12.48 -7.91
CA GLN A 2 6.06 12.70 -6.82
C GLN A 2 5.54 11.36 -6.31
N GLN A 3 5.65 11.13 -5.00
CA GLN A 3 5.17 9.92 -4.32
C GLN A 3 4.01 10.26 -3.38
N LEU A 4 2.92 9.50 -3.49
CA LEU A 4 1.85 9.45 -2.49
C LEU A 4 1.89 8.09 -1.80
N ASP A 5 1.88 8.06 -0.47
CA ASP A 5 1.89 6.83 0.30
C ASP A 5 0.54 6.57 0.99
N LEU A 6 0.05 5.34 0.94
CA LEU A 6 -1.27 4.94 1.46
C LEU A 6 -1.12 3.85 2.53
N CYS A 7 -1.95 3.91 3.58
CA CYS A 7 -1.82 3.04 4.74
C CYS A 7 -0.39 3.13 5.33
N SER A 8 0.04 4.35 5.61
CA SER A 8 1.46 4.70 5.81
C SER A 8 2.09 4.17 7.09
N GLY A 9 1.28 3.76 8.07
CA GLY A 9 1.73 3.42 9.40
C GLY A 9 2.60 4.53 9.99
N VAL A 10 3.66 4.16 10.67
CA VAL A 10 4.61 5.13 11.25
C VAL A 10 5.51 5.84 10.21
N GLY A 11 5.35 5.52 8.92
CA GLY A 11 6.11 6.10 7.82
C GLY A 11 7.61 5.78 7.81
N ALA A 12 8.01 4.66 8.42
CA ALA A 12 9.41 4.21 8.45
C ALA A 12 9.82 3.36 7.23
N GLY A 13 8.86 2.96 6.39
CA GLY A 13 9.08 2.20 5.16
C GLY A 13 9.13 3.12 3.92
N PHE A 14 8.14 3.00 3.04
CA PHE A 14 8.08 3.75 1.78
C PHE A 14 8.23 5.28 1.94
N PRO A 15 7.58 5.95 2.92
CA PRO A 15 7.80 7.38 3.11
C PRO A 15 9.26 7.74 3.40
N LEU A 16 9.96 6.95 4.23
CA LEU A 16 11.36 7.19 4.56
C LEU A 16 12.25 6.98 3.33
N ALA A 17 12.02 5.90 2.58
CA ALA A 17 12.74 5.62 1.35
C ALA A 17 12.65 6.79 0.35
N ALA A 18 11.46 7.40 0.22
CA ALA A 18 11.24 8.60 -0.58
C ALA A 18 12.15 9.76 -0.16
N THR A 19 12.27 10.00 1.15
CA THR A 19 13.01 11.17 1.67
C THR A 19 14.52 11.03 1.59
N ILE A 20 15.06 9.81 1.62
CA ILE A 20 16.52 9.58 1.57
C ILE A 20 17.04 9.37 0.15
N LYS A 21 16.16 8.95 -0.78
CA LYS A 21 16.53 8.72 -2.18
C LYS A 21 16.38 10.01 -2.98
N ARG A 22 17.48 10.47 -3.58
CA ARG A 22 17.44 11.60 -4.52
C ARG A 22 16.46 11.34 -5.66
N GLY A 23 15.67 12.35 -6.00
CA GLY A 23 14.74 12.33 -7.12
C GLY A 23 13.30 11.97 -6.77
N PHE A 24 13.00 11.63 -5.51
CA PHE A 24 11.63 11.46 -5.01
C PHE A 24 11.22 12.61 -4.09
N GLN A 25 9.93 12.94 -4.12
CA GLN A 25 9.29 13.89 -3.22
C GLN A 25 8.03 13.24 -2.66
N LEU A 26 7.98 13.06 -1.35
CA LEU A 26 6.76 12.62 -0.67
C LEU A 26 5.76 13.78 -0.63
N VAL A 27 4.67 13.67 -1.40
CA VAL A 27 3.67 14.74 -1.53
C VAL A 27 2.46 14.55 -0.61
N GLY A 28 2.29 13.34 -0.06
CA GLY A 28 1.22 13.05 0.88
C GLY A 28 1.32 11.66 1.49
N VAL A 29 0.60 11.49 2.59
CA VAL A 29 0.37 10.21 3.26
C VAL A 29 -1.12 10.01 3.50
N SER A 30 -1.55 8.76 3.74
CA SER A 30 -2.92 8.44 4.14
C SER A 30 -2.87 7.43 5.28
N GLU A 31 -3.21 7.88 6.47
CA GLU A 31 -3.19 7.10 7.71
C GLU A 31 -4.31 7.53 8.66
N VAL A 32 -4.92 6.56 9.34
CA VAL A 32 -6.06 6.74 10.25
C VAL A 32 -5.72 6.45 11.71
N ASP A 33 -4.71 5.62 11.97
CA ASP A 33 -4.28 5.29 13.32
C ASP A 33 -3.69 6.52 14.01
N ALA A 34 -4.27 6.91 15.14
CA ALA A 34 -3.91 8.15 15.83
C ALA A 34 -2.44 8.20 16.26
N TYR A 35 -1.88 7.05 16.68
CA TYR A 35 -0.48 6.95 17.05
C TYR A 35 0.41 7.16 15.81
N CYS A 36 0.10 6.49 14.71
CA CYS A 36 0.83 6.66 13.45
C CYS A 36 0.74 8.09 12.92
N CYS A 37 -0.43 8.72 12.97
CA CYS A 37 -0.63 10.13 12.62
C CYS A 37 0.26 11.08 13.43
N ASP A 38 0.38 10.88 14.74
CA ASP A 38 1.30 11.65 15.60
C ASP A 38 2.77 11.45 15.20
N ARG A 39 3.15 10.21 14.86
CA ARG A 39 4.52 9.93 14.38
C ARG A 39 4.80 10.58 13.03
N LEU A 40 3.85 10.52 12.10
CA LEU A 40 3.97 11.10 10.76
C LEU A 40 4.08 12.62 10.81
N SER A 41 3.28 13.31 11.64
CA SER A 41 3.33 14.77 11.75
C SER A 41 4.68 15.28 12.27
N LYS A 42 5.31 14.52 13.18
CA LYS A 42 6.66 14.82 13.68
C LYS A 42 7.75 14.52 12.66
N ARG A 43 7.60 13.44 11.88
CA ARG A 43 8.61 12.97 10.92
C ARG A 43 8.59 13.74 9.61
N TYR A 44 7.39 14.11 9.15
CA TYR A 44 7.13 14.76 7.86
C TYR A 44 6.20 15.98 8.06
N PRO A 45 6.65 17.03 8.78
CA PRO A 45 5.78 18.14 9.18
C PRO A 45 5.16 18.94 8.02
N ASN A 46 5.75 18.85 6.83
CA ASN A 46 5.27 19.54 5.62
C ASN A 46 4.49 18.62 4.67
N VAL A 47 4.19 17.39 5.08
CA VAL A 47 3.48 16.40 4.26
C VAL A 47 2.05 16.25 4.78
N THR A 48 1.08 16.46 3.90
CA THR A 48 -0.34 16.33 4.23
C THR A 48 -0.70 14.88 4.51
N ASN A 49 -1.39 14.62 5.63
CA ASN A 49 -2.11 13.36 5.84
C ASN A 49 -3.55 13.51 5.32
N TYR A 50 -3.90 12.74 4.30
CA TYR A 50 -5.22 12.70 3.69
C TYR A 50 -6.25 11.84 4.45
N GLY A 51 -5.86 11.23 5.58
CA GLY A 51 -6.76 10.45 6.43
C GLY A 51 -7.10 9.09 5.85
N ASP A 52 -8.37 8.67 5.95
CA ASP A 52 -8.82 7.35 5.49
C ASP A 52 -8.70 7.20 3.97
N VAL A 53 -7.92 6.20 3.55
CA VAL A 53 -7.73 5.80 2.14
C VAL A 53 -9.07 5.48 1.46
N ARG A 54 -10.08 5.02 2.20
CA ARG A 54 -11.42 4.71 1.67
C ARG A 54 -12.13 5.94 1.11
N THR A 55 -11.83 7.11 1.67
CA THR A 55 -12.40 8.42 1.31
C THR A 55 -11.41 9.34 0.60
N LEU A 56 -10.28 8.81 0.14
CA LEU A 56 -9.21 9.59 -0.48
C LEU A 56 -9.72 10.38 -1.70
N PRO A 57 -9.56 11.71 -1.75
CA PRO A 57 -10.03 12.55 -2.86
C PRO A 57 -9.02 12.53 -4.02
N GLY A 58 -8.90 11.38 -4.68
CA GLY A 58 -7.83 11.14 -5.66
C GLY A 58 -7.80 12.10 -6.85
N ARG A 59 -8.98 12.57 -7.32
CA ARG A 59 -9.04 13.56 -8.42
C ARG A 59 -8.52 14.92 -7.98
N GLU A 60 -8.81 15.32 -6.75
CA GLU A 60 -8.39 16.57 -6.15
C GLU A 60 -6.89 16.56 -5.88
N ILE A 61 -6.36 15.44 -5.36
CA ILE A 61 -4.92 15.23 -5.19
C ILE A 61 -4.20 15.37 -6.54
N ARG A 62 -4.72 14.74 -7.59
CA ARG A 62 -4.15 14.85 -8.95
C ARG A 62 -4.23 16.28 -9.50
N LYS A 63 -5.28 17.04 -9.19
CA LYS A 63 -5.37 18.46 -9.57
C LYS A 63 -4.35 19.32 -8.81
N GLN A 64 -4.14 19.04 -7.52
CA GLN A 64 -3.23 19.78 -6.66
C GLN A 64 -1.77 19.57 -7.05
N TRP A 65 -1.37 18.31 -7.25
CA TRP A 65 0.03 17.94 -7.46
C TRP A 65 0.37 17.70 -8.94
N GLY A 66 -0.63 17.63 -9.81
CA GLY A 66 -0.43 17.22 -11.20
C GLY A 66 -0.17 15.71 -11.30
N GLU A 67 0.87 15.33 -12.03
CA GLU A 67 1.23 13.93 -12.23
C GLU A 67 1.88 13.33 -10.98
N ILE A 68 1.23 12.33 -10.40
CA ILE A 68 1.82 11.49 -9.35
C ILE A 68 2.62 10.38 -10.04
N ASP A 69 3.93 10.30 -9.80
CA ASP A 69 4.76 9.27 -10.43
C ASP A 69 4.57 7.91 -9.75
N LEU A 70 4.46 7.90 -8.41
CA LEU A 70 4.45 6.67 -7.62
C LEU A 70 3.35 6.70 -6.55
N ILE A 71 2.53 5.66 -6.51
CA ILE A 71 1.73 5.33 -5.32
C ILE A 71 2.39 4.17 -4.59
N THR A 72 2.71 4.35 -3.32
CA THR A 72 3.11 3.26 -2.44
C THR A 72 1.96 2.91 -1.49
N ALA A 73 1.78 1.63 -1.14
CA ALA A 73 0.76 1.24 -0.18
C ALA A 73 1.17 0.04 0.67
N SER A 74 0.83 0.05 1.96
CA SER A 74 0.93 -1.11 2.86
C SER A 74 -0.44 -1.44 3.50
N PRO A 75 -1.42 -1.97 2.74
CA PRO A 75 -2.74 -2.26 3.26
C PRO A 75 -2.71 -3.24 4.43
N PRO A 76 -3.63 -3.13 5.42
CA PRO A 76 -3.72 -4.04 6.54
C PRO A 76 -3.73 -5.51 6.09
N CYS A 77 -2.82 -6.34 6.63
CA CYS A 77 -2.62 -7.72 6.20
C CYS A 77 -3.54 -8.74 6.92
N GLN A 78 -4.27 -8.30 7.94
CA GLN A 78 -5.19 -9.13 8.74
C GLN A 78 -6.22 -9.92 7.91
N PRO A 79 -6.77 -9.38 6.80
CA PRO A 79 -7.68 -10.12 5.92
C PRO A 79 -7.04 -11.36 5.27
N PHE A 80 -5.70 -11.40 5.15
CA PHE A 80 -4.96 -12.38 4.33
C PHE A 80 -4.00 -13.26 5.13
N SER A 81 -3.60 -12.82 6.33
CA SER A 81 -2.63 -13.50 7.19
C SER A 81 -3.09 -14.91 7.57
N LEU A 82 -2.14 -15.86 7.53
CA LEU A 82 -2.34 -17.24 8.00
C LEU A 82 -2.69 -17.34 9.49
N GLN A 83 -2.32 -16.33 10.27
CA GLN A 83 -2.66 -16.25 11.71
C GLN A 83 -4.08 -15.70 11.95
N GLY A 84 -4.77 -15.23 10.90
CA GLY A 84 -6.13 -14.70 10.96
C GLY A 84 -7.19 -15.62 10.35
N LYS A 85 -8.42 -15.13 10.24
CA LYS A 85 -9.58 -15.87 9.68
C LYS A 85 -9.59 -15.96 8.15
N ARG A 86 -8.64 -15.29 7.47
CA ARG A 86 -8.48 -15.25 6.00
C ARG A 86 -9.79 -14.95 5.26
N GLN A 87 -10.46 -13.89 5.69
CA GLN A 87 -11.76 -13.49 5.17
C GLN A 87 -11.66 -12.73 3.85
N GLY A 88 -10.46 -12.30 3.43
CA GLY A 88 -10.25 -11.59 2.16
C GLY A 88 -11.16 -10.37 2.06
N ALA A 89 -11.93 -10.28 0.97
CA ALA A 89 -12.87 -9.19 0.72
C ALA A 89 -14.07 -9.13 1.69
N ALA A 90 -14.28 -10.16 2.52
CA ALA A 90 -15.30 -10.14 3.56
C ALA A 90 -14.82 -9.50 4.88
N ASP A 91 -13.54 -9.13 4.98
CA ASP A 91 -12.99 -8.42 6.13
C ASP A 91 -13.13 -6.90 5.93
N GLU A 92 -13.74 -6.19 6.88
CA GLU A 92 -13.92 -4.73 6.81
C GLU A 92 -12.60 -3.95 6.74
N ARG A 93 -11.51 -4.57 7.18
CA ARG A 93 -10.15 -4.00 7.16
C ARG A 93 -9.48 -4.12 5.81
N ASP A 94 -10.12 -4.74 4.83
CA ASP A 94 -9.61 -4.82 3.46
C ASP A 94 -9.60 -3.43 2.79
N CYS A 95 -8.40 -2.86 2.66
CA CYS A 95 -8.18 -1.58 2.00
C CYS A 95 -7.79 -1.70 0.53
N PHE A 96 -7.58 -2.90 -0.03
CA PHE A 96 -7.21 -3.07 -1.44
C PHE A 96 -8.23 -2.44 -2.42
N PRO A 97 -9.56 -2.52 -2.19
CA PRO A 97 -10.53 -1.82 -3.04
C PRO A 97 -10.34 -0.30 -3.02
N ALA A 98 -9.95 0.28 -1.88
CA ALA A 98 -9.67 1.70 -1.75
C ALA A 98 -8.36 2.10 -2.46
N VAL A 99 -7.30 1.29 -2.30
CA VAL A 99 -6.04 1.49 -3.03
C VAL A 99 -6.26 1.42 -4.55
N LYS A 100 -7.04 0.45 -5.04
CA LYS A 100 -7.42 0.40 -6.46
C LYS A 100 -8.15 1.67 -6.90
N ARG A 101 -9.09 2.20 -6.12
CA ARG A 101 -9.79 3.47 -6.44
C ARG A 101 -8.83 4.66 -6.48
N ALA A 102 -7.84 4.70 -5.60
CA ALA A 102 -6.80 5.71 -5.62
C ALA A 102 -5.98 5.62 -6.92
N ILE A 103 -5.50 4.43 -7.29
CA ILE A 103 -4.76 4.19 -8.54
C ILE A 103 -5.60 4.57 -9.77
N GLU A 104 -6.89 4.20 -9.79
CA GLU A 104 -7.80 4.51 -10.88
C GLU A 104 -8.06 6.01 -11.04
N SER A 105 -8.25 6.74 -9.94
CA SER A 105 -8.56 8.18 -9.98
C SER A 105 -7.33 9.07 -10.16
N ILE A 106 -6.19 8.68 -9.59
CA ILE A 106 -4.94 9.44 -9.65
C ILE A 106 -4.14 9.10 -10.91
N ARG A 107 -4.23 7.86 -11.41
CA ARG A 107 -3.49 7.36 -12.58
C ARG A 107 -1.97 7.56 -12.45
N PRO A 108 -1.32 6.99 -11.41
CA PRO A 108 0.13 7.16 -11.26
C PRO A 108 0.90 6.43 -12.36
N ARG A 109 2.17 6.78 -12.59
CA ARG A 109 3.01 6.04 -13.54
C ARG A 109 3.33 4.62 -13.04
N PHE A 110 3.60 4.52 -11.75
CA PHE A 110 3.91 3.27 -11.06
C PHE A 110 3.13 3.17 -9.75
N PHE A 111 2.92 1.95 -9.27
CA PHE A 111 2.56 1.71 -7.88
C PHE A 111 3.42 0.59 -7.32
N CYS A 112 3.62 0.60 -6.01
CA CYS A 112 4.27 -0.48 -5.28
C CYS A 112 3.43 -0.81 -4.04
N ILE A 113 3.00 -2.06 -3.91
CA ILE A 113 2.11 -2.47 -2.81
C ILE A 113 2.77 -3.56 -2.00
N GLU A 114 2.71 -3.42 -0.68
CA GLU A 114 3.28 -4.37 0.26
C GLU A 114 2.23 -5.21 0.97
N ASN A 115 2.51 -6.52 1.11
CA ASN A 115 1.71 -7.41 1.94
C ASN A 115 2.48 -8.65 2.43
N VAL A 116 1.77 -9.51 3.17
CA VAL A 116 2.31 -10.78 3.70
C VAL A 116 2.15 -11.92 2.68
N PRO A 117 3.00 -12.98 2.74
CA PRO A 117 2.92 -14.11 1.80
C PRO A 117 1.60 -14.87 1.76
N GLY A 118 0.80 -14.75 2.83
CA GLY A 118 -0.57 -15.27 2.85
C GLY A 118 -1.50 -14.63 1.82
N PHE A 119 -1.15 -13.44 1.31
CA PHE A 119 -1.87 -12.74 0.26
C PHE A 119 -1.87 -13.53 -1.07
N LEU A 120 -0.74 -14.17 -1.40
CA LEU A 120 -0.58 -14.93 -2.64
C LEU A 120 -1.51 -16.14 -2.75
N ASN A 121 -2.00 -16.66 -1.61
CA ASN A 121 -2.81 -17.87 -1.56
C ASN A 121 -4.15 -17.68 -0.81
N CYS A 122 -4.51 -16.43 -0.48
CA CYS A 122 -5.80 -16.13 0.16
C CYS A 122 -6.92 -16.16 -0.89
N PRO A 123 -8.02 -16.89 -0.66
CA PRO A 123 -9.18 -16.80 -1.53
C PRO A 123 -9.85 -15.42 -1.38
N VAL A 124 -10.52 -14.94 -2.42
CA VAL A 124 -11.25 -13.66 -2.37
C VAL A 124 -12.25 -13.63 -1.22
N GLN A 125 -12.93 -14.76 -0.98
CA GLN A 125 -13.82 -15.02 0.15
C GLN A 125 -13.75 -16.50 0.53
N PRO A 126 -14.10 -16.88 1.78
CA PRO A 126 -14.20 -18.28 2.19
C PRO A 126 -15.05 -19.11 1.22
N GLY A 127 -14.56 -20.29 0.83
CA GLY A 127 -15.24 -21.20 -0.10
C GLY A 127 -15.09 -20.86 -1.59
N ARG A 128 -14.39 -19.78 -1.96
CA ARG A 128 -14.06 -19.47 -3.37
C ARG A 128 -12.69 -20.03 -3.75
N THR A 129 -12.55 -20.43 -5.01
CA THR A 129 -11.27 -20.89 -5.59
C THR A 129 -10.41 -19.76 -6.14
N THR A 130 -11.03 -18.66 -6.57
CA THR A 130 -10.31 -17.47 -7.05
C THR A 130 -9.49 -16.86 -5.93
N LEU A 131 -8.20 -16.68 -6.17
CA LEU A 131 -7.28 -16.03 -5.23
C LEU A 131 -7.44 -14.52 -5.27
N TYR A 132 -7.23 -13.88 -4.12
CA TYR A 132 -7.35 -12.44 -3.98
C TYR A 132 -6.35 -11.71 -4.91
N ILE A 133 -5.09 -12.15 -4.95
CA ILE A 133 -4.11 -11.59 -5.88
C ILE A 133 -4.55 -11.70 -7.34
N GLN A 134 -5.11 -12.83 -7.76
CA GLN A 134 -5.60 -12.99 -9.14
C GLN A 134 -6.77 -12.05 -9.45
N HIS A 135 -7.66 -11.84 -8.48
CA HIS A 135 -8.75 -10.88 -8.61
C HIS A 135 -8.21 -9.45 -8.75
N PHE A 136 -7.27 -9.05 -7.88
CA PHE A 136 -6.67 -7.72 -7.89
C PHE A 136 -5.88 -7.46 -9.18
N LEU A 137 -5.01 -8.39 -9.59
CA LEU A 137 -4.23 -8.29 -10.84
C LEU A 137 -5.12 -8.12 -12.07
N ARG A 138 -6.27 -8.81 -12.13
CA ARG A 138 -7.24 -8.63 -13.22
C ARG A 138 -7.83 -7.22 -13.24
N GLN A 139 -8.07 -6.63 -12.08
CA GLN A 139 -8.59 -5.25 -11.99
C GLN A 139 -7.52 -4.23 -12.41
N ILE A 140 -6.29 -4.44 -11.99
CA ILE A 140 -5.14 -3.60 -12.36
C ILE A 140 -4.84 -3.69 -13.87
N SER A 141 -4.87 -4.89 -14.45
CA SER A 141 -4.71 -5.09 -15.89
C SER A 141 -5.78 -4.35 -16.70
N ARG A 142 -7.04 -4.33 -16.24
CA ARG A 142 -8.12 -3.55 -16.87
C ARG A 142 -7.91 -2.03 -16.78
N LEU A 143 -7.10 -1.56 -15.84
CA LEU A 143 -6.67 -0.18 -15.74
C LEU A 143 -5.46 0.12 -16.65
N GLY A 144 -4.96 -0.88 -17.40
CA GLY A 144 -3.83 -0.73 -18.32
C GLY A 144 -2.47 -0.76 -17.64
N TYR A 145 -2.35 -1.42 -16.49
CA TYR A 145 -1.08 -1.64 -15.81
C TYR A 145 -0.67 -3.10 -15.92
N ASP A 146 0.62 -3.31 -16.15
CA ASP A 146 1.28 -4.59 -15.90
C ASP A 146 1.75 -4.65 -14.44
N ALA A 147 1.94 -5.85 -13.93
CA ALA A 147 2.35 -6.07 -12.55
C ALA A 147 3.28 -7.28 -12.47
N GLU A 148 4.32 -7.13 -11.66
CA GLU A 148 5.27 -8.18 -11.29
C GLU A 148 5.24 -8.32 -9.77
N TRP A 149 5.67 -9.46 -9.23
CA TRP A 149 5.71 -9.62 -7.79
C TRP A 149 6.86 -10.51 -7.34
N LEU A 150 7.34 -10.22 -6.13
CA LEU A 150 8.46 -10.90 -5.49
C LEU A 150 8.12 -11.12 -4.01
N CYS A 151 8.49 -12.29 -3.47
CA CYS A 151 8.42 -12.58 -2.04
C CYS A 151 9.85 -12.54 -1.48
N VAL A 152 10.16 -11.54 -0.66
CA VAL A 152 11.53 -11.32 -0.16
C VAL A 152 11.58 -11.30 1.37
N SER A 153 12.54 -12.05 1.92
CA SER A 153 12.80 -12.05 3.37
C SER A 153 13.70 -10.88 3.76
N SER A 154 13.40 -10.20 4.87
CA SER A 154 14.27 -9.17 5.46
C SER A 154 15.70 -9.65 5.72
N GLY A 155 15.87 -10.95 6.04
CA GLY A 155 17.18 -11.55 6.24
C GLY A 155 18.06 -11.55 4.99
N SER A 156 17.48 -11.41 3.80
CA SER A 156 18.22 -11.35 2.53
C SER A 156 18.94 -10.01 2.32
N PHE A 157 18.62 -8.98 3.13
CA PHE A 157 19.17 -7.64 3.03
C PHE A 157 19.98 -7.23 4.27
N GLY A 158 20.50 -8.21 5.03
CA GLY A 158 21.34 -7.96 6.21
C GLY A 158 20.58 -7.59 7.49
N GLY A 159 19.25 -7.76 7.52
CA GLY A 159 18.46 -7.62 8.75
C GLY A 159 18.77 -8.75 9.75
N THR A 160 18.97 -8.42 11.02
CA THR A 160 19.19 -9.41 12.09
C THR A 160 17.97 -10.31 12.30
N ALA A 161 18.22 -11.60 12.58
CA ALA A 161 17.24 -12.64 12.87
C ALA A 161 16.43 -12.32 14.14
N GLY A 162 15.44 -11.43 14.02
CA GLY A 162 14.58 -11.01 15.13
C GLY A 162 13.39 -10.15 14.68
N ILE A 163 13.49 -9.50 13.53
CA ILE A 163 12.39 -8.74 12.93
C ILE A 163 11.79 -9.58 11.79
N ARG A 164 10.74 -10.36 12.11
CA ARG A 164 9.91 -11.06 11.11
C ARG A 164 8.98 -10.05 10.42
N ALA A 165 9.54 -9.17 9.60
CA ALA A 165 8.79 -8.49 8.56
C ALA A 165 8.98 -9.32 7.28
N LYS A 166 7.94 -10.04 6.87
CA LYS A 166 7.86 -10.67 5.55
C LYS A 166 7.33 -9.59 4.61
N TRP A 167 8.13 -9.21 3.62
CA TRP A 167 7.82 -8.16 2.67
C TRP A 167 7.50 -8.80 1.32
N ASP A 168 6.34 -8.53 0.76
CA ASP A 168 6.06 -8.81 -0.66
C ASP A 168 5.91 -7.47 -1.38
N MET A 169 6.59 -7.24 -2.50
CA MET A 169 6.34 -6.07 -3.35
C MET A 169 5.53 -6.53 -4.57
N LEU A 170 4.35 -5.94 -4.77
CA LEU A 170 3.63 -5.88 -6.06
C LEU A 170 4.06 -4.63 -6.83
#